data_AF-A0A7S6WQT3-F1
#
_entry.id   AF-A0A7S6WQT3-F1
#
_cell.length_a   1.000
_cell.length_b   1.000
_cell.length_c   1.000
_cell.angle_alpha   90.00
_cell.angle_beta   90.00
_cell.angle_gamma   90.00
#
_symmetry.space_group_name_H-M   'P 1'
#
loop_
_entity.id
_entity.type
_entity.pdbx_description
1 polymer ?
#
loop_
_entity_poly.entity_id
_entity_poly.type
_entity_poly.pdbx_seq_one_letter_code
_entity_poly.pdbx_strand_id
1 'polypeptide(L)'
;MDKNGNKIFGTARDVGNYAAGYIAGKKGLSWFGTRAGFDFYQLRDNGWPPREGQESQAAQLKGFNDGQHEYLKANPWIFLWMGE
;
A
#
# COMPACT_ATOMS: atom_id res chain seq x y z
N MET A 1 -10.17 10.39 12.78
CA MET A 1 -10.60 11.65 13.41
C MET A 1 -9.34 12.46 13.66
N ASP A 2 -9.33 13.76 13.38
CA ASP A 2 -8.20 14.60 13.81
C ASP A 2 -8.29 14.81 15.34
N LYS A 3 -7.27 15.43 15.92
CA LYS A 3 -7.24 15.80 17.35
C LYS A 3 -8.40 16.71 17.79
N ASN A 4 -9.19 17.23 16.85
CA ASN A 4 -10.32 18.12 17.08
C ASN A 4 -11.67 17.43 16.83
N GLY A 5 -11.69 16.11 16.60
CA GLY A 5 -12.92 15.34 16.38
C GLY A 5 -13.53 15.49 14.98
N ASN A 6 -12.84 16.13 14.04
CA ASN A 6 -13.28 16.18 12.65
C ASN A 6 -13.08 14.81 12.00
N LYS A 7 -14.06 14.36 11.21
CA LYS A 7 -13.84 13.23 10.29
C LYS A 7 -12.72 13.66 9.34
N ILE A 8 -11.57 13.00 9.45
CA ILE A 8 -10.52 13.09 8.43
C ILE A 8 -11.12 12.43 7.20
N PHE A 9 -11.60 13.24 6.27
CA PHE A 9 -11.95 12.76 4.94
C PHE A 9 -10.61 12.50 4.24
N GLY A 10 -10.13 11.26 4.34
CA GLY A 10 -9.13 10.77 3.38
C GLY A 10 -9.71 11.01 1.99
N THR A 11 -8.93 11.61 1.10
CA THR A 11 -9.45 11.91 -0.24
C THR A 11 -9.86 10.60 -0.92
N ALA A 12 -10.78 10.66 -1.89
CA ALA A 12 -11.12 9.46 -2.67
C ALA A 12 -9.87 8.76 -3.25
N ARG A 13 -8.82 9.55 -3.52
CA ARG A 13 -7.50 9.09 -3.94
C ARG A 13 -6.79 8.26 -2.87
N ASP A 14 -6.83 8.67 -1.60
CA ASP A 14 -6.18 7.95 -0.49
C ASP A 14 -6.84 6.59 -0.22
N VAL A 15 -8.18 6.51 -0.39
CA VAL A 15 -8.91 5.23 -0.32
C VAL A 15 -8.48 4.29 -1.44
N GLY A 16 -8.38 4.79 -2.67
CA GLY A 16 -7.89 4.01 -3.82
C GLY A 16 -6.44 3.53 -3.62
N ASN A 17 -5.57 4.41 -3.11
CA ASN A 17 -4.18 4.10 -2.78
C ASN A 17 -4.06 3.03 -1.70
N TYR A 18 -4.85 3.13 -0.64
CA TYR A 18 -4.95 2.10 0.39
C TYR A 18 -5.41 0.76 -0.20
N ALA A 19 -6.49 0.75 -1.00
CA ALA A 19 -7.01 -0.46 -1.60
C ALA A 19 -5.98 -1.13 -2.53
N ALA A 20 -5.27 -0.35 -3.35
CA ALA A 20 -4.24 -0.86 -4.24
C ALA A 20 -3.07 -1.49 -3.48
N GLY A 21 -2.61 -0.83 -2.40
CA GLY A 21 -1.61 -1.39 -1.49
C GLY A 21 -2.09 -2.70 -0.88
N TYR A 22 -3.32 -2.73 -0.35
CA TYR A 22 -3.91 -3.91 0.29
C TYR A 22 -3.98 -5.12 -0.64
N ILE A 23 -4.42 -4.94 -1.89
CA ILE A 23 -4.45 -6.03 -2.86
C ILE A 23 -3.03 -6.54 -3.17
N ALA A 24 -2.05 -5.65 -3.28
CA ALA A 24 -0.66 -6.05 -3.52
C ALA A 24 -0.08 -6.86 -2.35
N GLY A 25 -0.28 -6.40 -1.12
CA GLY A 25 0.14 -7.11 0.10
C GLY A 25 -0.56 -8.47 0.25
N LYS A 26 -1.87 -8.53 -0.01
CA LYS A 26 -2.67 -9.76 0.05
C LYS A 26 -2.23 -10.81 -0.97
N LYS A 27 -1.66 -10.38 -2.10
CA LYS A 27 -1.08 -11.26 -3.13
C LYS A 27 0.35 -11.71 -2.81
N GLY A 28 0.92 -11.28 -1.68
CA GLY A 28 2.29 -11.63 -1.28
C GLY A 28 3.38 -10.94 -2.10
N LEU A 29 3.06 -9.83 -2.78
CA LEU A 29 4.07 -9.04 -3.48
C LEU A 29 5.02 -8.38 -2.48
N SER A 30 6.25 -8.06 -2.90
CA SER A 30 7.16 -7.25 -2.09
C SER A 30 6.77 -5.77 -2.13
N TRP A 31 7.03 -5.04 -1.05
CA TRP A 31 6.77 -3.59 -1.02
C TRP A 31 7.58 -2.84 -2.09
N PHE A 32 8.83 -3.25 -2.33
CA PHE A 32 9.69 -2.67 -3.35
C PHE A 32 9.07 -2.82 -4.76
N GLY A 33 8.63 -4.02 -5.13
CA GLY A 33 7.97 -4.25 -6.42
C GLY A 33 6.63 -3.51 -6.54
N THR A 34 5.87 -3.47 -5.44
CA THR A 34 4.61 -2.73 -5.37
C THR A 34 4.83 -1.23 -5.58
N ARG A 35 5.83 -0.64 -4.92
CA ARG A 35 6.19 0.78 -5.05
C ARG A 35 6.67 1.12 -6.46
N ALA A 36 7.53 0.27 -7.04
CA ALA A 36 7.96 0.43 -8.42
C ALA A 36 6.76 0.40 -9.41
N GLY A 37 5.77 -0.45 -9.14
CA GLY A 37 4.51 -0.48 -9.90
C GLY A 37 3.71 0.81 -9.79
N PHE A 38 3.58 1.38 -8.59
CA PHE A 38 2.92 2.67 -8.38
C PHE A 38 3.64 3.83 -9.05
N ASP A 39 4.98 3.84 -9.00
CA ASP A 39 5.79 4.87 -9.65
C ASP A 39 5.66 4.77 -11.19
N PHE A 40 5.66 3.55 -11.76
CA PHE A 40 5.43 3.33 -13.19
C PHE A 40 4.02 3.76 -13.64
N TYR A 41 2.99 3.38 -12.88
CA TYR A 41 1.61 3.76 -13.18
C TYR A 41 1.45 5.29 -13.24
N GLN A 42 2.07 6.00 -12.30
CA GLN A 42 2.02 7.47 -12.26
C GLN A 42 2.83 8.15 -13.36
N LEU A 43 3.97 7.59 -13.74
CA LEU A 43 4.73 8.06 -14.90
C LEU A 43 3.87 8.02 -16.17
N ARG A 44 3.05 6.97 -16.32
CA ARG A 44 2.16 6.81 -17.48
C ARG A 44 0.99 7.80 -17.48
N ASP A 45 0.35 8.02 -16.33
CA ASP A 45 -0.85 8.88 -16.23
C ASP A 45 -0.52 10.37 -16.12
N ASN A 46 0.57 10.76 -15.44
CA ASN A 46 0.88 12.18 -15.11
C ASN A 46 2.24 12.69 -15.63
N GLY A 47 3.05 11.85 -16.29
CA GLY A 47 4.39 12.22 -16.76
C GLY A 47 5.44 12.34 -15.63
N TRP A 48 6.64 12.80 -15.99
CA TRP A 48 7.76 12.98 -15.06
C TRP A 48 7.78 14.41 -14.48
N PRO A 49 8.02 14.60 -13.17
CA PRO A 49 8.31 13.58 -12.16
C PRO A 49 7.05 12.96 -11.54
N PRO A 50 7.08 11.67 -11.16
CA PRO A 50 6.00 11.05 -10.41
C PRO A 50 5.92 11.71 -9.04
N ARG A 51 4.88 12.50 -8.79
CA ARG A 51 4.64 13.13 -7.49
C ARG A 51 3.32 12.66 -6.90
N GLU A 52 3.34 11.44 -6.39
CA GLU A 52 2.43 11.06 -5.32
C GLU A 52 2.86 11.79 -4.04
N GLY A 53 1.96 12.57 -3.45
CA GLY A 53 2.22 13.22 -2.17
C GLY A 53 2.51 12.21 -1.06
N GLN A 54 3.25 12.62 -0.03
CA GLN A 54 3.62 11.77 1.10
C GLN A 54 2.42 11.04 1.72
N GLU A 55 1.27 11.72 1.81
CA GLU A 55 0.00 11.16 2.31
C GLU A 55 -0.50 9.97 1.47
N SER A 56 -0.39 10.05 0.15
CA SER A 56 -0.81 8.98 -0.75
C SER A 56 0.12 7.76 -0.67
N GLN A 57 1.43 7.97 -0.51
CA GLN A 57 2.39 6.89 -0.28
C GLN A 57 2.17 6.21 1.07
N ALA A 58 1.84 7.01 2.10
CA ALA A 58 1.50 6.49 3.43
C ALA A 58 0.22 5.63 3.37
N ALA A 59 -0.79 6.06 2.61
CA ALA A 59 -2.01 5.28 2.39
C ALA A 59 -1.72 3.94 1.70
N GLN A 60 -0.88 3.94 0.65
CA GLN A 60 -0.45 2.70 -0.04
C GLN A 60 0.30 1.75 0.89
N LEU A 61 1.28 2.27 1.65
CA LEU A 61 2.07 1.46 2.57
C LEU A 61 1.19 0.86 3.67
N LYS A 62 0.26 1.66 4.22
CA LYS A 62 -0.70 1.18 5.21
C LYS A 62 -1.56 0.04 4.64
N GLY A 63 -2.10 0.23 3.44
CA GLY A 63 -2.87 -0.82 2.75
C GLY A 63 -2.04 -2.08 2.56
N PHE A 64 -0.83 -1.94 2.04
CA PHE A 64 0.09 -3.05 1.81
C PHE A 64 0.36 -3.86 3.07
N ASN A 65 0.69 -3.20 4.17
CA ASN A 65 0.94 -3.89 5.44
C ASN A 65 -0.31 -4.64 5.95
N ASP A 66 -1.49 -4.01 5.87
CA ASP A 66 -2.74 -4.64 6.27
C ASP A 66 -3.05 -5.89 5.41
N GLY A 67 -2.83 -5.81 4.09
CA GLY A 67 -3.00 -6.94 3.18
C GLY A 67 -1.94 -8.04 3.35
N GLN A 68 -0.69 -7.66 3.60
CA GLN A 68 0.40 -8.61 3.86
C GLN A 68 0.16 -9.38 5.15
N HIS A 69 -0.38 -8.72 6.19
CA HIS A 69 -0.75 -9.40 7.42
C HIS A 69 -1.83 -10.46 7.21
N GLU A 70 -2.81 -10.22 6.32
CA GLU A 70 -3.77 -11.26 5.92
C GLU A 70 -3.11 -12.40 5.15
N TYR A 71 -2.20 -12.08 4.21
CA TYR A 71 -1.45 -13.09 3.47
C TYR A 71 -0.64 -14.00 4.41
N LEU A 72 0.02 -13.42 5.42
CA LEU A 72 0.80 -14.17 6.41
C LEU A 72 -0.08 -15.01 7.34
N LYS A 73 -1.27 -14.53 7.72
CA LYS A 73 -2.25 -15.33 8.48
C LYS A 73 -2.77 -16.52 7.67
N ALA A 74 -3.00 -16.33 6.38
CA ALA A 74 -3.44 -17.40 5.49
C ALA A 74 -2.32 -18.41 5.18
N ASN A 75 -1.05 -17.96 5.23
CA ASN A 75 0.12 -18.76 4.92
C ASN A 75 1.12 -18.82 6.09
N PRO A 76 0.75 -19.43 7.23
CA PRO A 76 1.62 -19.47 8.42
C PRO A 76 2.91 -20.26 8.19
N TRP A 77 2.93 -21.16 7.21
CA TRP A 77 4.08 -22.00 6.86
C TRP A 77 5.25 -21.22 6.26
N ILE A 78 5.04 -19.99 5.77
CA ILE A 78 6.13 -19.13 5.24
C ILE A 78 7.21 -18.87 6.30
N PHE A 79 6.83 -18.74 7.57
CA PHE A 79 7.78 -18.53 8.66
C PHE A 79 8.68 -19.72 8.94
N LEU A 80 8.30 -20.94 8.50
CA LEU A 80 9.12 -22.15 8.67
C LEU A 80 10.21 -22.27 7.59
N TRP A 81 10.05 -21.59 6.45
CA TRP A 81 11.02 -21.58 5.35
C TRP A 81 11.96 -20.36 5.36
N MET A 82 11.70 -19.37 6.22
CA MET A 82 12.52 -18.16 6.36
C MET A 82 13.48 -18.21 7.57
N GLY A 83 13.52 -19.33 8.29
CA GLY A 83 14.45 -19.58 9.39
C GLY A 83 15.33 -20.78 9.08
N GLU A 84 16.43 -20.55 8.37
CA GLU A 84 17.64 -21.40 8.37
C GLU A 84 18.87 -20.48 8.30
#